data_AF-A0A4R6DWH7-F1
#
_entry.id   AF-A0A4R6DWH7-F1
#
_cell.length_a   1.000
_cell.length_b   1.000
_cell.length_c   1.000
_cell.angle_alpha   90.00
_cell.angle_beta   90.00
_cell.angle_gamma   90.00
#
_symmetry.space_group_name_H-M   'P 1'
#
loop_
_entity.id
_entity.type
_entity.pdbx_description
1 polymer ?
#
loop_
_entity_poly.entity_id
_entity_poly.type
_entity_poly.pdbx_seq_one_letter_code
_entity_poly.pdbx_strand_id
1 'polypeptide(L)'
;MGRANDLCGTRAPERVGEGPSYSAQPEMALAALLHLLTRFPARQTPAIAAAIVAHLRIIEDDPRIAACVRDCAGRLTDDWRAYTMLCDEQADAPARSFS
;
A
#
# COMPACT_ATOMS: atom_id res chain seq x y z
N MET A 1 -41.30 24.53 28.06
CA MET A 1 -40.91 24.64 26.64
C MET A 1 -39.39 24.58 26.53
N GLY A 2 -38.84 23.41 26.22
CA GLY A 2 -37.40 23.22 26.02
C GLY A 2 -36.96 23.72 24.65
N ARG A 3 -35.84 24.44 24.60
CA ARG A 3 -35.19 24.87 23.36
C ARG A 3 -34.57 23.66 22.66
N ALA A 4 -34.90 23.49 21.38
CA ALA A 4 -34.19 22.61 20.47
C ALA A 4 -32.72 23.01 20.43
N ASN A 5 -31.86 22.13 20.95
CA ASN A 5 -30.43 22.22 20.76
C ASN A 5 -30.07 21.16 19.73
N ASP A 6 -30.29 21.50 18.46
CA ASP A 6 -29.73 20.79 17.30
C ASP A 6 -28.21 20.99 17.31
N LEU A 7 -27.53 20.31 18.23
CA LEU A 7 -26.11 20.01 18.06
C LEU A 7 -26.03 18.78 17.16
N CYS A 8 -26.31 19.03 15.88
CA CYS A 8 -25.72 18.27 14.79
C CYS A 8 -24.25 18.08 15.16
N GLY A 9 -23.87 16.84 15.46
CA GLY A 9 -22.50 16.48 15.79
C GLY A 9 -21.63 16.84 14.60
N THR A 10 -21.03 18.02 14.64
CA THR A 10 -19.98 18.45 13.73
C THR A 10 -18.83 17.49 13.93
N ARG A 11 -18.86 16.39 13.18
CA ARG A 11 -17.71 15.52 12.98
C ARG A 11 -16.60 16.44 12.52
N ALA A 12 -15.58 16.59 13.36
CA ALA A 12 -14.37 17.32 13.00
C ALA A 12 -13.91 16.82 11.62
N PRO A 13 -13.42 17.69 10.73
CA PRO A 13 -12.91 17.23 9.45
C PRO A 13 -11.83 16.19 9.75
N GLU A 14 -12.09 14.93 9.41
CA GLU A 14 -11.06 13.89 9.34
C GLU A 14 -9.98 14.50 8.45
N ARG A 15 -8.81 14.80 9.04
CA ARG A 15 -7.71 15.39 8.30
C ARG A 15 -7.41 14.46 7.14
N VAL A 16 -7.67 14.94 5.93
CA VAL A 16 -7.15 14.39 4.69
C VAL A 16 -5.63 14.51 4.78
N GLY A 17 -4.97 13.50 5.32
CA GLY A 17 -3.53 13.52 5.58
C GLY A 17 -3.01 12.45 6.55
N GLU A 18 -3.85 11.87 7.39
CA GLU A 18 -3.39 10.89 8.40
C GLU A 18 -3.65 9.46 7.92
N GLY A 19 -3.02 9.08 6.79
CA GLY A 19 -2.83 7.67 6.49
C GLY A 19 -2.04 7.00 7.63
N PRO A 20 -2.20 5.67 7.85
CA PRO A 20 -1.42 4.96 8.86
C PRO A 20 0.08 5.29 8.73
N SER A 21 0.69 5.72 9.83
CA SER A 21 2.09 6.13 9.86
C SER A 21 3.02 4.92 9.86
N TYR A 22 3.21 4.34 8.69
CA TYR A 22 4.05 3.15 8.48
C TYR A 22 5.52 3.37 8.86
N SER A 23 6.04 4.60 8.71
CA SER A 23 7.40 4.96 9.14
C SER A 23 7.55 5.08 10.66
N ALA A 24 6.45 5.30 11.39
CA ALA A 24 6.47 5.32 12.85
C ALA A 24 6.31 3.91 13.46
N GLN A 25 5.75 2.97 12.69
CA GLN A 25 5.39 1.61 13.11
C GLN A 25 5.73 0.60 11.99
N PRO A 26 6.99 0.14 11.88
CA PRO A 26 7.42 -0.72 10.78
C PRO A 26 6.73 -2.10 10.82
N GLU A 27 6.26 -2.58 11.98
CA GLU A 27 5.45 -3.80 12.06
C GLU A 27 4.09 -3.64 11.35
N MET A 28 3.52 -2.43 11.37
CA MET A 28 2.30 -2.10 10.64
C MET A 28 2.55 -2.14 9.12
N ALA A 29 3.72 -1.65 8.70
CA ALA A 29 4.14 -1.71 7.30
C ALA A 29 4.27 -3.17 6.83
N LEU A 30 4.84 -4.03 7.67
CA LEU A 30 4.95 -5.47 7.40
C LEU A 30 3.57 -6.14 7.34
N ALA A 31 2.66 -5.84 8.26
CA ALA A 31 1.30 -6.39 8.24
C ALA A 31 0.53 -5.98 6.97
N ALA A 32 0.65 -4.71 6.57
CA ALA A 32 0.05 -4.20 5.33
C ALA A 32 0.66 -4.87 4.09
N LEU A 33 1.97 -5.05 4.06
CA LEU A 33 2.67 -5.78 3.01
C LEU A 33 2.15 -7.22 2.88
N LEU A 34 2.07 -7.98 3.98
CA LEU A 34 1.54 -9.35 3.97
C LEU A 34 0.10 -9.38 3.43
N HIS A 35 -0.74 -8.43 3.84
CA HIS A 35 -2.10 -8.31 3.34
C HIS A 35 -2.14 -8.07 1.81
N LEU A 36 -1.33 -7.15 1.30
CA LEU A 36 -1.24 -6.85 -0.14
C LEU A 36 -0.78 -8.08 -0.93
N LEU A 37 0.24 -8.79 -0.44
CA LEU A 37 0.75 -10.02 -1.06
C LEU A 37 -0.33 -11.10 -1.16
N THR A 38 -1.20 -11.25 -0.15
CA THR A 38 -2.31 -12.22 -0.22
C THR A 38 -3.37 -11.86 -1.26
N ARG A 39 -3.53 -10.57 -1.57
CA ARG A 39 -4.56 -10.07 -2.49
C ARG A 39 -4.09 -9.95 -3.93
N PHE A 40 -2.79 -9.81 -4.15
CA PHE A 40 -2.22 -9.62 -5.48
C PHE A 40 -2.62 -10.71 -6.50
N PRO A 41 -2.64 -12.02 -6.16
CA PRO A 41 -3.05 -13.06 -7.13
C PRO A 41 -4.46 -12.86 -7.71
N ALA A 42 -5.37 -12.26 -6.92
CA ALA A 42 -6.74 -12.00 -7.34
C ALA A 42 -6.92 -10.63 -8.02
N ARG A 43 -5.99 -9.69 -7.82
CA ARG A 43 -6.05 -8.32 -8.35
C ARG A 43 -4.63 -7.85 -8.70
N GLN A 44 -4.16 -8.25 -9.88
CA GLN A 44 -2.86 -7.83 -10.41
C GLN A 44 -3.00 -6.44 -11.02
N THR A 45 -2.90 -5.41 -10.18
CA THR A 45 -2.92 -4.02 -10.66
C THR A 45 -1.58 -3.34 -10.40
N PRO A 46 -1.14 -2.42 -11.28
CA PRO A 46 0.08 -1.63 -11.07
C PRO A 46 0.07 -0.89 -9.73
N ALA A 47 -1.10 -0.39 -9.31
CA ALA A 47 -1.25 0.29 -8.03
C ALA A 47 -0.93 -0.59 -6.81
N ILE A 48 -1.31 -1.88 -6.85
CA ILE A 48 -1.00 -2.83 -5.77
C ILE A 48 0.50 -3.17 -5.78
N ALA A 49 1.09 -3.38 -6.97
CA ALA A 49 2.53 -3.62 -7.10
C ALA A 49 3.35 -2.43 -6.57
N ALA A 50 2.98 -1.20 -6.94
CA ALA A 50 3.60 0.02 -6.44
C ALA A 50 3.46 0.18 -4.92
N ALA A 51 2.29 -0.17 -4.36
CA ALA A 51 2.09 -0.16 -2.91
C ALA A 51 2.99 -1.18 -2.20
N ILE A 52 3.16 -2.38 -2.75
CA ILE A 52 4.08 -3.40 -2.22
C ILE A 52 5.51 -2.87 -2.20
N VAL A 53 5.99 -2.29 -3.30
CA VAL A 53 7.32 -1.67 -3.38
C VAL A 53 7.52 -0.56 -2.34
N ALA A 54 6.51 0.28 -2.11
CA ALA A 54 6.59 1.34 -1.11
C ALA A 54 6.75 0.80 0.32
N HIS A 55 6.02 -0.27 0.67
CA HIS A 55 6.12 -0.88 2.00
C HIS A 55 7.44 -1.63 2.20
N LEU A 56 7.94 -2.32 1.18
CA LEU A 56 9.23 -3.00 1.24
C LEU A 56 10.39 -2.02 1.51
N ARG A 57 10.39 -0.83 0.88
CA ARG A 57 11.38 0.22 1.14
C ARG A 57 11.38 0.73 2.58
N ILE A 58 10.19 0.94 3.15
CA ILE A 58 10.07 1.35 4.56
C ILE A 58 10.71 0.28 5.48
N ILE A 59 10.51 -0.99 5.16
CA ILE A 59 11.07 -2.11 5.95
C ILE A 59 12.59 -2.20 5.77
N GLU A 60 13.09 -2.06 4.53
CA GLU A 60 14.52 -2.11 4.21
C GLU A 60 15.31 -0.98 4.90
N ASP A 61 14.75 0.24 4.87
CA ASP A 61 15.41 1.44 5.39
C ASP A 61 15.31 1.59 6.93
N ASP A 62 14.39 0.89 7.61
CA ASP A 62 14.16 1.06 9.05
C ASP A 62 15.14 0.21 9.90
N PRO A 63 16.11 0.81 10.62
CA PRO A 63 17.11 0.08 11.40
C PRO A 63 16.53 -0.69 12.60
N ARG A 64 15.25 -0.46 12.96
CA ARG A 64 14.56 -1.18 14.04
C ARG A 64 14.19 -2.60 13.63
N ILE A 65 14.10 -2.87 12.32
CA ILE A 65 13.81 -4.19 11.77
C ILE A 65 15.09 -5.05 11.73
N ALA A 66 14.94 -6.34 12.04
CA ALA A 66 16.02 -7.32 11.99
C ALA A 66 16.71 -7.33 10.61
N ALA A 67 18.05 -7.32 10.59
CA ALA A 67 18.84 -7.21 9.36
C ALA A 67 18.43 -8.23 8.28
N CYS A 68 18.19 -9.49 8.65
CA CYS A 68 17.75 -10.52 7.72
C CYS A 68 16.41 -10.21 7.02
N VAL A 69 15.50 -9.48 7.70
CA VAL A 69 14.22 -9.05 7.13
C VAL A 69 14.42 -7.86 6.19
N ARG A 70 15.33 -6.94 6.53
CA ARG A 70 15.68 -5.79 5.67
C ARG A 70 16.34 -6.25 4.38
N ASP A 71 17.32 -7.17 4.48
CA ASP A 71 17.98 -7.77 3.32
C ASP A 71 16.99 -8.51 2.41
N CYS A 72 16.01 -9.21 3.02
CA CYS A 72 14.93 -9.86 2.29
C CYS A 72 14.02 -8.83 1.59
N ALA A 73 13.67 -7.74 2.27
CA ALA A 73 12.84 -6.68 1.71
C ALA A 73 13.51 -5.98 0.51
N GLY A 74 14.82 -5.73 0.57
CA GLY A 74 15.59 -5.18 -0.55
C GLY A 74 15.55 -6.10 -1.78
N ARG A 75 15.81 -7.39 -1.60
CA ARG A 75 15.74 -8.38 -2.69
C ARG A 75 14.35 -8.45 -3.33
N LEU A 76 13.29 -8.46 -2.51
CA LEU A 76 11.92 -8.47 -3.01
C LEU A 76 11.55 -7.17 -3.72
N THR A 77 12.12 -6.03 -3.32
CA THR A 77 11.82 -4.74 -3.95
C THR A 77 12.17 -4.74 -5.43
N ASP A 78 13.29 -5.35 -5.82
CA ASP A 78 13.71 -5.45 -7.22
C ASP A 78 12.77 -6.33 -8.04
N ASP A 79 12.37 -7.49 -7.50
CA ASP A 79 11.41 -8.39 -8.14
C ASP A 79 10.07 -7.68 -8.39
N TRP A 80 9.54 -6.96 -7.39
CA TRP A 80 8.26 -6.27 -7.48
C TRP A 80 8.30 -5.02 -8.39
N ARG A 81 9.46 -4.38 -8.55
CA ARG A 81 9.64 -3.31 -9.55
C ARG A 81 9.47 -3.83 -10.97
N ALA A 82 10.06 -5.00 -11.27
CA ALA A 82 9.89 -5.63 -12.57
C ALA A 82 8.41 -5.98 -12.84
N TYR A 83 7.68 -6.49 -11.83
CA TYR A 83 6.24 -6.74 -11.95
C TYR A 83 5.40 -5.48 -12.19
N THR A 84 5.78 -4.35 -11.60
CA THR A 84 5.07 -3.08 -11.83
C THR A 84 5.15 -2.68 -13.31
N MET A 85 6.33 -2.82 -13.92
CA MET A 85 6.52 -2.54 -15.35
C MET A 85 5.68 -3.47 -16.24
N LEU A 86 5.66 -4.77 -15.92
CA LEU A 86 4.86 -5.76 -16.66
C LEU A 86 3.35 -5.50 -16.56
N CYS A 87 2.85 -5.09 -15.39
CA CYS A 87 1.43 -4.77 -15.22
C CYS A 87 1.02 -3.50 -15.98
N ASP A 88 1.91 -2.51 -16.10
CA ASP A 88 1.65 -1.30 -16.90
C ASP A 88 1.59 -1.63 -18.40
N GLU A 89 2.48 -2.48 -18.91
CA GLU A 89 2.46 -2.95 -20.30
C GLU A 89 1.17 -3.71 -20.64
N GLN A 90 0.62 -4.47 -19.68
CA GLN A 90 -0.65 -5.17 -19.85
C GLN A 90 -1.87 -4.24 -19.82
N ALA A 91 -1.77 -3.11 -19.11
CA ALA A 91 -2.84 -2.11 -19.05
C ALA A 91 -2.91 -1.24 -20.32
N ASP A 92 -1.77 -0.99 -20.97
CA ASP A 92 -1.66 -0.23 -22.22
C ASP A 92 -1.91 -1.07 -23.49
N ALA A 93 -1.89 -2.41 -23.37
CA ALA A 93 -2.14 -3.29 -24.50
C ALA A 93 -3.55 -3.02 -25.09
N PRO A 94 -3.66 -2.68 -26.40
CA PRO A 94 -4.95 -2.43 -27.01
C PRO A 94 -5.80 -3.69 -26.90
N ALA A 95 -7.05 -3.52 -26.43
CA ALA A 95 -8.02 -4.60 -26.35
C ALA A 95 -8.02 -5.33 -27.69
N ARG A 96 -7.48 -6.56 -27.71
CA ARG A 96 -7.44 -7.37 -28.92
C ARG A 96 -8.88 -7.61 -29.31
N SER A 97 -9.36 -6.85 -30.30
CA SER A 97 -10.65 -7.06 -30.93
C SER A 97 -10.68 -8.49 -31.45
N PHE A 98 -11.36 -9.37 -30.70
CA PHE A 98 -11.79 -10.64 -31.24
C PHE A 98 -12.87 -10.33 -32.28
N SER A 99 -12.61 -10.77 -33.51
CA SER A 99 -13.48 -10.61 -34.68
C SER A 99 -14.86 -11.22 -34.50
#